data_AF-A0A7V3BQ95-F1
#
_entry.id   AF-A0A7V3BQ95-F1
#
_cell.length_a   1.000
_cell.length_b   1.000
_cell.length_c   1.000
_cell.angle_alpha   90.00
_cell.angle_beta   90.00
_cell.angle_gamma   90.00
#
_symmetry.space_group_name_H-M   'P 1'
#
loop_
_entity.id
_entity.type
_entity.pdbx_description
1 polymer ?
#
loop_
_entity_poly.entity_id
_entity_poly.type
_entity_poly.pdbx_seq_one_letter_code
_entity_poly.pdbx_strand_id
1 'polypeptide(L)'
;MHFVDVFIRQAHPGPAVPSYRAFEQKWTDAQRYRREEDIPWTILIDDLEGTTHQLYGGLADPTYLIDADGRVAFYNMWTHAPTLHKAIATLFQQDGRGIVMSGIDNWPHFLPSMTAGWRGLRRGLPQSFVDLETAAPTLASGTWLGHRLRPLLAPVALRAKPLPAPLRVGFVIAAALLLAGLRRLRHGH
;
A
#
# COMPACT_ATOMS: atom_id res chain seq x y z
N MET A 1 -3.27 -14.19 16.69
CA MET A 1 -3.22 -13.51 15.36
C MET A 1 -1.79 -13.53 14.90
N HIS A 2 -1.55 -13.93 13.65
CA HIS A 2 -0.21 -14.01 13.08
C HIS A 2 -0.14 -13.11 11.85
N PHE A 3 1.04 -12.54 11.61
CA PHE A 3 1.35 -11.75 10.43
C PHE A 3 2.51 -12.41 9.70
N VAL A 4 2.45 -12.40 8.37
CA VAL A 4 3.49 -12.92 7.49
C VAL A 4 3.54 -12.00 6.29
N ASP A 5 4.74 -11.55 5.93
CA ASP A 5 4.97 -10.91 4.64
C ASP A 5 5.54 -11.93 3.66
N VAL A 6 5.08 -11.89 2.41
CA VAL A 6 5.68 -12.63 1.32
C VAL A 6 6.53 -11.66 0.50
N PHE A 7 7.85 -11.81 0.57
CA PHE A 7 8.80 -11.02 -0.19
C PHE A 7 8.85 -11.51 -1.64
N ILE A 8 8.21 -10.74 -2.52
CA ILE A 8 8.02 -11.03 -3.94
C ILE A 8 9.13 -10.41 -4.81
N ARG A 9 8.93 -10.40 -6.13
CA ARG A 9 9.81 -9.70 -7.08
C ARG A 9 9.76 -8.18 -6.88
N GLN A 10 10.81 -7.49 -7.32
CA GLN A 10 10.82 -6.03 -7.33
C GLN A 10 9.70 -5.47 -8.22
N ALA A 11 8.87 -4.58 -7.67
CA ALA A 11 7.77 -3.95 -8.41
C ALA A 11 8.29 -3.03 -9.53
N HIS A 12 9.41 -2.35 -9.26
CA HIS A 12 10.08 -1.48 -10.21
C HIS A 12 11.60 -1.76 -10.15
N PRO A 13 12.11 -2.68 -10.98
CA PRO A 13 13.54 -2.92 -11.06
C PRO A 13 14.26 -1.73 -11.69
N GLY A 14 15.55 -1.57 -11.36
CA GLY A 14 16.40 -0.52 -11.93
C GLY A 14 17.88 -0.83 -11.74
N PRO A 15 18.79 0.07 -12.17
CA PRO A 15 20.22 -0.22 -12.20
C PRO A 15 20.83 -0.63 -10.84
N ALA A 16 20.37 -0.01 -9.76
CA ALA A 16 20.85 -0.31 -8.41
C ALA A 16 20.13 -1.51 -7.76
N VAL A 17 18.97 -1.91 -8.27
CA VAL A 17 18.18 -3.04 -7.78
C VAL A 17 17.51 -3.73 -8.99
N PRO A 18 18.27 -4.55 -9.75
CA PRO A 18 17.76 -5.17 -10.95
C PRO A 18 16.76 -6.28 -10.62
N SER A 19 16.05 -6.77 -11.64
CA SER A 19 15.29 -8.02 -11.52
C SER A 19 16.21 -9.15 -11.05
N TYR A 20 15.73 -9.96 -10.11
CA TYR A 20 16.50 -11.06 -9.55
C TYR A 20 16.82 -12.12 -10.62
N ARG A 21 18.07 -12.55 -10.65
CA ARG A 21 18.55 -13.67 -11.49
C ARG A 21 19.03 -14.86 -10.65
N ALA A 22 19.14 -14.67 -9.34
CA ALA A 22 19.59 -15.68 -8.38
C ALA A 22 18.89 -15.45 -7.03
N PHE A 23 18.60 -16.53 -6.31
CA PHE A 23 17.84 -16.48 -5.05
C PHE A 23 18.59 -15.69 -3.97
N GLU A 24 19.92 -15.75 -3.98
CA GLU A 24 20.81 -15.06 -3.04
C GLU A 24 20.65 -13.53 -3.11
N GLN A 25 20.37 -12.99 -4.31
CA GLN A 25 20.07 -11.57 -4.49
C GLN A 25 18.76 -11.21 -3.77
N LYS A 26 17.72 -12.02 -3.97
CA LYS A 26 16.41 -11.85 -3.36
C LYS A 26 16.48 -12.00 -1.84
N TRP A 27 17.25 -12.98 -1.36
CA TRP A 27 17.53 -13.18 0.06
C TRP A 27 18.19 -11.97 0.69
N THR A 28 19.24 -11.44 0.06
CA THR A 28 19.96 -10.25 0.55
C THR A 28 19.02 -9.04 0.65
N ASP A 29 18.18 -8.84 -0.35
CA ASP A 29 17.19 -7.76 -0.37
C ASP A 29 16.07 -7.95 0.64
N ALA A 30 15.61 -9.18 0.88
CA ALA A 30 14.64 -9.48 1.93
C ALA A 30 15.20 -9.17 3.33
N GLN A 31 16.47 -9.51 3.59
CA GLN A 31 17.15 -9.17 4.84
C GLN A 31 17.30 -7.66 5.01
N ARG A 32 17.61 -6.94 3.92
CA ARG A 32 17.66 -5.48 3.90
C ARG A 32 16.27 -4.89 4.18
N TYR A 33 15.22 -5.37 3.52
CA TYR A 33 13.83 -4.95 3.74
C TYR A 33 13.41 -5.13 5.20
N ARG A 34 13.68 -6.30 5.79
CA ARG A 34 13.40 -6.56 7.21
C ARG A 34 14.01 -5.51 8.13
N ARG A 35 15.28 -5.15 7.89
CA ARG A 35 16.02 -4.17 8.71
C ARG A 35 15.59 -2.73 8.45
N GLU A 36 15.36 -2.36 7.20
CA GLU A 36 15.06 -0.97 6.82
C GLU A 36 13.62 -0.55 7.16
N GLU A 37 12.68 -1.51 7.16
CA GLU A 37 11.27 -1.26 7.48
C GLU A 37 10.88 -1.77 8.88
N ASP A 38 11.87 -2.19 9.69
CA ASP A 38 11.69 -2.67 11.07
C ASP A 38 10.60 -3.76 11.20
N ILE A 39 10.57 -4.71 10.25
CA ILE A 39 9.51 -5.73 10.17
C ILE A 39 9.66 -6.73 11.35
N PRO A 40 8.68 -6.78 12.27
CA PRO A 40 8.81 -7.58 13.49
C PRO A 40 8.30 -9.02 13.34
N TRP A 41 7.66 -9.35 12.21
CA TRP A 41 7.07 -10.65 11.93
C TRP A 41 7.85 -11.44 10.87
N THR A 42 7.38 -12.65 10.60
CA THR A 42 7.99 -13.57 9.64
C THR A 42 7.91 -13.02 8.23
N ILE A 43 9.02 -13.13 7.50
CA ILE A 43 9.09 -12.84 6.07
C ILE A 43 9.39 -14.15 5.35
N LEU A 44 8.46 -14.59 4.50
CA LEU A 44 8.67 -15.69 3.56
C LEU A 44 9.20 -15.10 2.26
N ILE A 45 10.20 -15.73 1.65
CA ILE A 45 10.75 -15.27 0.38
C ILE A 45 10.20 -16.17 -0.70
N ASP A 46 9.45 -15.58 -1.65
CA ASP A 46 8.91 -16.32 -2.78
C ASP A 46 10.05 -16.81 -3.70
N ASP A 47 9.80 -17.80 -4.54
CA ASP A 47 10.80 -18.30 -5.49
C ASP A 47 11.16 -17.27 -6.58
N LEU A 48 12.10 -17.62 -7.47
CA LEU A 48 12.55 -16.71 -8.51
C LEU A 48 11.49 -16.47 -9.57
N GLU A 49 10.69 -17.50 -9.83
CA GLU A 49 9.58 -17.51 -10.79
C GLU A 49 8.39 -16.67 -10.30
N GLY A 50 8.32 -16.40 -8.99
CA GLY A 50 7.23 -15.69 -8.34
C GLY A 50 5.98 -16.54 -8.20
N THR A 51 6.11 -17.85 -7.95
CA THR A 51 4.99 -18.80 -7.92
C THR A 51 3.91 -18.36 -6.93
N THR A 52 4.29 -17.99 -5.70
CA THR A 52 3.32 -17.52 -4.70
C THR A 52 2.71 -16.19 -5.12
N HIS A 53 3.54 -15.27 -5.63
CA HIS A 53 3.08 -13.96 -6.11
C HIS A 53 1.97 -14.09 -7.17
N GLN A 54 2.17 -14.99 -8.15
CA GLN A 54 1.20 -15.22 -9.21
C GLN A 54 -0.07 -15.92 -8.70
N LEU A 55 0.07 -16.93 -7.84
CA LEU A 55 -1.07 -17.62 -7.23
C LEU A 55 -1.97 -16.67 -6.42
N TYR A 56 -1.38 -15.65 -5.81
CA TYR A 56 -2.07 -14.59 -5.07
C TYR A 56 -2.29 -13.32 -5.92
N GLY A 57 -2.46 -13.45 -7.23
CA GLY A 57 -3.00 -12.39 -8.09
C GLY A 57 -2.00 -11.37 -8.65
N GLY A 58 -0.70 -11.49 -8.34
CA GLY A 58 0.37 -10.77 -9.04
C GLY A 58 0.48 -9.26 -8.74
N LEU A 59 -0.30 -8.73 -7.78
CA LEU A 59 -0.22 -7.32 -7.37
C LEU A 59 0.99 -7.06 -6.47
N ALA A 60 1.50 -5.83 -6.46
CA ALA A 60 2.74 -5.49 -5.73
C ALA A 60 2.58 -5.41 -4.21
N ASP A 61 1.40 -5.02 -3.72
CA ASP A 61 1.11 -4.86 -2.28
C ASP A 61 -0.36 -5.22 -1.94
N PRO A 62 -0.80 -6.47 -2.19
CA PRO A 62 -2.06 -6.96 -1.69
C PRO A 62 -1.94 -7.46 -0.25
N THR A 63 -3.04 -7.41 0.52
CA THR A 63 -3.16 -8.09 1.81
C THR A 63 -4.32 -9.09 1.80
N TYR A 64 -4.09 -10.27 2.36
CA TYR A 64 -5.11 -11.29 2.60
C TYR A 64 -5.31 -11.49 4.09
N LEU A 65 -6.56 -11.37 4.56
CA LEU A 65 -6.96 -11.78 5.90
C LEU A 65 -7.49 -13.20 5.83
N ILE A 66 -6.84 -14.11 6.52
CA ILE A 66 -7.22 -15.53 6.60
C ILE A 66 -7.89 -15.77 7.95
N ASP A 67 -9.04 -16.45 7.93
CA ASP A 67 -9.83 -16.78 9.11
C ASP A 67 -9.30 -18.03 9.85
N ALA A 68 -9.93 -18.37 10.98
CA ALA A 68 -9.52 -19.49 11.82
C ALA A 68 -9.64 -20.87 11.14
N ASP A 69 -10.39 -20.97 10.03
CA ASP A 69 -10.59 -22.20 9.28
C ASP A 69 -9.73 -22.23 7.99
N GLY A 70 -8.81 -21.27 7.83
CA GLY A 70 -7.89 -21.20 6.69
C GLY A 70 -8.50 -20.60 5.42
N ARG A 71 -9.65 -19.93 5.51
CA ARG A 71 -10.33 -19.30 4.37
C ARG A 71 -9.99 -17.82 4.28
N VAL A 72 -9.96 -17.27 3.07
CA VAL A 72 -9.81 -15.82 2.88
C VAL A 72 -11.11 -15.13 3.32
N ALA A 73 -11.04 -14.42 4.45
CA ALA A 73 -12.13 -13.61 4.99
C ALA A 73 -12.22 -12.24 4.33
N PHE A 74 -11.07 -11.69 3.91
CA PHE A 74 -10.98 -10.37 3.30
C PHE A 74 -9.74 -10.24 2.42
N TYR A 75 -9.90 -9.64 1.24
CA TYR A 75 -8.83 -9.35 0.29
C TYR A 75 -8.74 -7.84 0.05
N ASN A 76 -7.58 -7.25 0.35
CA ASN A 76 -7.30 -5.85 0.05
C ASN A 76 -6.33 -5.77 -1.13
N MET A 77 -6.80 -5.31 -2.28
CA MET A 77 -5.98 -5.24 -3.51
C MET A 77 -4.82 -4.26 -3.39
N TRP A 78 -5.01 -3.19 -2.60
CA TRP A 78 -3.98 -2.19 -2.28
C TRP A 78 -3.98 -1.98 -0.77
N THR A 79 -3.01 -2.58 -0.09
CA THR A 79 -2.92 -2.56 1.37
C THR A 79 -3.20 -1.18 1.96
N HIS A 80 -4.26 -1.11 2.75
CA HIS A 80 -4.69 0.11 3.43
C HIS A 80 -5.02 -0.21 4.88
N ALA A 81 -4.13 0.22 5.78
CA ALA A 81 -4.16 -0.13 7.19
C ALA A 81 -5.50 0.20 7.88
N PRO A 82 -6.16 1.36 7.65
CA PRO A 82 -7.48 1.64 8.22
C PRO A 82 -8.59 0.70 7.75
N THR A 83 -8.57 0.26 6.48
CA THR A 83 -9.56 -0.72 6.00
C THR A 83 -9.27 -2.08 6.64
N LEU A 84 -8.02 -2.53 6.61
CA LEU A 84 -7.61 -3.79 7.21
C LEU A 84 -7.92 -3.85 8.71
N HIS A 85 -7.73 -2.74 9.44
CA HIS A 85 -8.09 -2.62 10.85
C HIS A 85 -9.58 -2.88 11.09
N LYS A 86 -10.47 -2.35 10.23
CA LYS A 86 -11.90 -2.63 10.31
C LYS A 86 -12.19 -4.09 10.01
N ALA A 87 -11.59 -4.66 8.96
CA ALA A 87 -11.79 -6.05 8.59
C ALA A 87 -11.39 -7.01 9.73
N ILE A 88 -10.22 -6.80 10.34
CA ILE A 88 -9.75 -7.57 11.50
C ILE A 88 -10.72 -7.43 12.69
N ALA A 89 -11.16 -6.20 13.00
CA ALA A 89 -12.09 -5.98 14.10
C ALA A 89 -13.45 -6.66 13.86
N THR A 90 -13.98 -6.60 12.64
CA THR A 90 -15.21 -7.32 12.26
C THR A 90 -15.02 -8.82 12.34
N LEU A 91 -13.86 -9.36 11.94
CA LEU A 91 -13.59 -10.79 12.01
C LEU A 91 -13.58 -11.28 13.45
N PHE A 92 -12.99 -10.51 14.38
CA PHE A 92 -13.02 -10.84 15.79
C PHE A 92 -14.41 -10.75 16.42
N GLN A 93 -15.30 -9.90 15.90
CA GLN A 93 -16.71 -9.88 16.32
C GLN A 93 -17.49 -11.09 15.81
N GLN A 94 -16.95 -11.82 14.84
CA GLN A 94 -17.50 -13.05 14.25
C GLN A 94 -16.70 -14.30 14.68
N ASP A 95 -16.15 -14.29 15.90
CA ASP A 95 -15.38 -15.40 16.47
C ASP A 95 -14.20 -15.87 15.61
N GLY A 96 -13.63 -14.96 14.81
CA GLY A 96 -12.48 -15.24 13.96
C GLY A 96 -12.81 -15.98 12.66
N ARG A 97 -14.08 -16.04 12.24
CA ARG A 97 -14.54 -16.84 11.10
C ARG A 97 -15.43 -16.09 10.12
N GLY A 98 -15.36 -16.48 8.86
CA GLY A 98 -16.28 -16.01 7.82
C GLY A 98 -15.82 -14.75 7.08
N ILE A 99 -16.61 -14.38 6.07
CA ILE A 99 -16.34 -13.21 5.23
C ILE A 99 -16.73 -11.95 5.99
N VAL A 100 -15.81 -10.98 6.01
CA VAL A 100 -16.04 -9.68 6.68
C VAL A 100 -16.15 -8.56 5.67
N MET A 101 -16.89 -7.52 6.06
CA MET A 101 -17.20 -6.40 5.16
C MET A 101 -17.81 -6.93 3.84
N SER A 102 -17.32 -6.47 2.69
CA SER A 102 -17.67 -6.97 1.36
C SER A 102 -16.79 -8.14 0.88
N GLY A 103 -15.87 -8.65 1.72
CA GLY A 103 -14.87 -9.65 1.35
C GLY A 103 -13.71 -9.12 0.49
N ILE A 104 -13.89 -7.98 -0.17
CA ILE A 104 -12.85 -7.34 -0.98
C ILE A 104 -12.86 -5.81 -0.84
N ASP A 105 -11.68 -5.21 -0.84
CA ASP A 105 -11.46 -3.78 -1.06
C ASP A 105 -10.59 -3.60 -2.31
N ASN A 106 -11.19 -3.04 -3.36
CA ASN A 106 -10.57 -2.75 -4.64
C ASN A 106 -10.40 -1.24 -4.85
N TRP A 107 -10.52 -0.43 -3.80
CA TRP A 107 -10.28 0.99 -3.90
C TRP A 107 -8.78 1.28 -3.92
N PRO A 108 -8.25 1.97 -4.94
CA PRO A 108 -6.84 2.33 -4.98
C PRO A 108 -6.58 3.48 -3.99
N HIS A 109 -6.12 3.14 -2.78
CA HIS A 109 -5.82 4.08 -1.69
C HIS A 109 -4.54 4.88 -1.97
N PHE A 110 -4.58 5.78 -2.95
CA PHE A 110 -3.40 6.48 -3.47
C PHE A 110 -2.65 7.35 -2.44
N LEU A 111 -3.34 7.94 -1.46
CA LEU A 111 -2.72 8.90 -0.54
C LEU A 111 -1.61 8.27 0.33
N PRO A 112 -1.81 7.09 0.96
CA PRO A 112 -0.72 6.32 1.57
C PRO A 112 0.43 6.05 0.60
N SER A 113 0.13 5.56 -0.61
CA SER A 113 1.14 5.22 -1.62
C SER A 113 1.96 6.44 -2.05
N MET A 114 1.33 7.60 -2.25
CA MET A 114 2.02 8.86 -2.55
C MET A 114 2.88 9.35 -1.37
N THR A 115 2.49 9.04 -0.13
CA THR A 115 3.22 9.50 1.06
C THR A 115 4.44 8.61 1.39
N ALA A 116 4.32 7.29 1.18
CA ALA A 116 5.33 6.31 1.58
C ALA A 116 6.09 5.69 0.39
N GLY A 117 5.48 5.61 -0.80
CA GLY A 117 5.96 4.83 -1.94
C GLY A 117 7.30 5.29 -2.53
N TRP A 118 7.70 6.56 -2.32
CA TRP A 118 8.99 7.06 -2.79
C TRP A 118 10.18 6.26 -2.28
N ARG A 119 10.10 5.71 -1.06
CA ARG A 119 11.21 4.95 -0.47
C ARG A 119 11.51 3.65 -1.23
N GLY A 120 10.47 3.01 -1.76
CA GLY A 120 10.62 1.85 -2.64
C GLY A 120 11.08 2.28 -4.02
N LEU A 121 10.41 3.28 -4.61
CA LEU A 121 10.70 3.75 -5.97
C LEU A 121 12.15 4.25 -6.14
N ARG A 122 12.69 4.97 -5.14
CA ARG A 122 14.03 5.55 -5.21
C ARG A 122 15.14 4.52 -5.39
N ARG A 123 14.88 3.25 -5.01
CA ARG A 123 15.88 2.17 -5.06
C ARG A 123 16.23 1.77 -6.49
N GLY A 124 15.31 1.89 -7.45
CA GLY A 124 15.57 1.56 -8.85
C GLY A 124 15.71 2.78 -9.76
N LEU A 125 16.04 3.95 -9.21
CA LEU A 125 16.29 5.15 -10.01
C LEU A 125 17.46 4.96 -10.99
N PRO A 126 17.44 5.64 -12.15
CA PRO A 126 16.33 6.49 -12.64
C PRO A 126 15.18 5.68 -13.28
N GLN A 127 15.42 4.43 -13.67
CA GLN A 127 14.50 3.63 -14.48
C GLN A 127 13.12 3.48 -13.84
N SER A 128 13.06 3.14 -12.54
CA SER A 128 11.79 2.95 -11.85
C SER A 128 10.89 4.17 -11.85
N PHE A 129 11.48 5.38 -11.81
CA PHE A 129 10.71 6.62 -11.91
C PHE A 129 10.08 6.75 -13.30
N VAL A 130 10.88 6.56 -14.34
CA VAL A 130 10.42 6.64 -15.74
C VAL A 130 9.35 5.60 -16.01
N ASP A 131 9.55 4.36 -15.57
CA ASP A 131 8.58 3.28 -15.76
C ASP A 131 7.25 3.58 -15.08
N LEU A 132 7.28 4.02 -13.82
CA LEU A 132 6.05 4.34 -13.08
C LEU A 132 5.34 5.56 -13.68
N GLU A 133 6.06 6.61 -14.05
CA GLU A 133 5.48 7.82 -14.64
C GLU A 133 4.91 7.53 -16.05
N THR A 134 5.51 6.61 -16.80
CA THR A 134 5.02 6.17 -18.12
C THR A 134 3.77 5.31 -17.97
N ALA A 135 3.76 4.36 -17.02
CA ALA A 135 2.63 3.46 -16.79
C ALA A 135 1.43 4.19 -16.15
N ALA A 136 1.70 5.13 -15.25
CA ALA A 136 0.70 5.93 -14.56
C ALA A 136 1.21 7.37 -14.43
N PRO A 137 0.83 8.26 -15.36
CA PRO A 137 1.23 9.66 -15.33
C PRO A 137 0.92 10.31 -13.97
N THR A 138 1.83 11.16 -13.50
CA THR A 138 1.83 11.85 -12.20
C THR A 138 2.10 10.98 -10.97
N LEU A 139 2.13 9.65 -11.08
CA LEU A 139 2.24 8.80 -9.90
C LEU A 139 3.68 8.79 -9.34
N ALA A 140 4.71 8.76 -10.18
CA ALA A 140 6.10 8.82 -9.71
C ALA A 140 6.39 10.22 -9.13
N SER A 141 6.01 11.27 -9.86
CA SER A 141 6.11 12.66 -9.40
C SER A 141 5.32 12.90 -8.10
N GLY A 142 4.14 12.32 -7.98
CA GLY A 142 3.27 12.40 -6.81
C GLY A 142 3.89 11.71 -5.59
N THR A 143 4.50 10.55 -5.76
CA THR A 143 5.23 9.87 -4.66
C THR A 143 6.43 10.69 -4.19
N TRP A 144 7.18 11.30 -5.10
CA TRP A 144 8.29 12.20 -4.77
C TRP A 144 7.82 13.40 -3.94
N LEU A 145 6.78 14.09 -4.41
CA LEU A 145 6.23 15.26 -3.72
C LEU A 145 5.62 14.88 -2.38
N GLY A 146 4.85 13.79 -2.34
CA GLY A 146 4.25 13.27 -1.11
C GLY A 146 5.30 12.90 -0.06
N HIS A 147 6.44 12.36 -0.49
CA HIS A 147 7.58 12.12 0.40
C HIS A 147 8.19 13.41 0.96
N ARG A 148 8.31 14.48 0.15
CA ARG A 148 8.76 15.80 0.61
C ARG A 148 7.80 16.43 1.61
N LEU A 149 6.50 16.22 1.43
CA LEU A 149 5.43 16.71 2.31
C LEU A 149 5.06 15.71 3.42
N ARG A 150 5.82 14.62 3.58
CA ARG A 150 5.53 13.54 4.52
C ARG A 150 5.25 14.01 5.96
N PRO A 151 5.98 14.98 6.55
CA PRO A 151 5.67 15.45 7.91
C PRO A 151 4.24 15.98 8.07
N LEU A 152 3.67 16.56 7.01
CA LEU A 152 2.31 17.08 6.99
C LEU A 152 1.27 16.01 6.62
N LEU A 153 1.61 15.13 5.67
CA LEU A 153 0.68 14.12 5.14
C LEU A 153 0.58 12.88 6.02
N ALA A 154 1.68 12.40 6.61
CA ALA A 154 1.75 11.14 7.33
C ALA A 154 0.73 10.99 8.48
N PRO A 155 0.44 12.02 9.31
CA PRO A 155 -0.55 11.92 10.39
C PRO A 155 -1.97 11.57 9.92
N VAL A 156 -2.28 11.85 8.65
CA VAL A 156 -3.57 11.56 8.02
C VAL A 156 -3.45 10.32 7.13
N ALA A 157 -2.41 10.25 6.30
CA ALA A 157 -2.25 9.25 5.24
C ALA A 157 -1.78 7.87 5.73
N LEU A 158 -0.98 7.81 6.81
CA LEU A 158 -0.31 6.57 7.26
C LEU A 158 -0.87 6.07 8.59
N ARG A 159 -2.16 6.29 8.83
CA ARG A 159 -2.82 5.86 10.07
C ARG A 159 -3.12 4.36 10.03
N ALA A 160 -2.91 3.67 11.14
CA ALA A 160 -3.43 2.30 11.31
C ALA A 160 -4.94 2.27 11.54
N LYS A 161 -5.48 3.26 12.27
CA LYS A 161 -6.91 3.33 12.60
C LYS A 161 -7.64 4.35 11.72
N PRO A 162 -8.90 4.07 11.33
CA PRO A 162 -9.74 5.03 10.64
C PRO A 162 -9.81 6.37 11.38
N LEU A 163 -10.03 7.45 10.63
CA LEU A 163 -10.37 8.74 11.23
C LEU A 163 -11.70 8.61 12.00
N PRO A 164 -11.81 9.21 13.20
CA PRO A 164 -13.08 9.41 13.87
C PRO A 164 -14.10 10.07 12.92
N ALA A 165 -15.37 9.71 13.06
CA ALA A 165 -16.46 10.28 12.26
C ALA A 165 -16.44 11.83 12.17
N PRO A 166 -16.28 12.59 13.27
CA PRO A 166 -16.31 14.06 13.20
C PRO A 166 -15.18 14.64 12.33
N LEU A 167 -13.98 14.05 12.40
CA LEU A 167 -12.85 14.50 11.57
C LEU A 167 -13.09 14.19 10.08
N ARG A 168 -13.66 13.01 9.76
CA ARG A 168 -14.02 12.67 8.37
C ARG A 168 -15.00 13.67 7.77
N VAL A 169 -16.05 14.02 8.52
CA VAL A 169 -17.04 15.01 8.08
C VAL A 169 -16.40 16.38 7.87
N GLY A 170 -15.51 16.81 8.79
CA GLY A 170 -14.78 18.07 8.64
C GLY A 170 -13.94 18.14 7.36
N PHE A 171 -13.23 17.07 7.01
CA PHE A 171 -12.46 17.01 5.75
C PHE A 171 -13.35 17.07 4.51
N VAL A 172 -14.49 16.39 4.50
CA VAL A 172 -15.44 16.43 3.36
C VAL A 172 -15.97 17.85 3.17
N ILE A 173 -16.35 18.53 4.25
CA ILE A 173 -16.84 19.91 4.20
C ILE A 173 -15.73 20.85 3.67
N ALA A 174 -14.51 20.74 4.19
CA ALA A 174 -13.39 21.56 3.75
C ALA A 174 -13.07 21.38 2.25
N ALA A 175 -13.08 20.13 1.77
CA ALA A 175 -12.88 19.83 0.36
C ALA A 175 -14.01 20.41 -0.53
N ALA A 176 -15.26 20.30 -0.09
CA ALA A 176 -16.41 20.88 -0.80
C ALA A 176 -16.31 22.42 -0.88
N LEU A 177 -15.89 23.07 0.20
CA LEU A 177 -15.69 24.54 0.23
C LEU A 177 -14.54 24.98 -0.68
N LEU A 178 -13.42 24.25 -0.71
CA LEU A 178 -12.30 24.52 -1.62
C LEU A 178 -12.71 24.39 -3.08
N LEU A 179 -13.43 23.32 -3.44
CA LEU A 179 -13.95 23.11 -4.80
C LEU A 179 -14.94 24.20 -5.20
N ALA A 180 -15.82 24.62 -4.28
CA ALA A 180 -16.75 25.72 -4.52
C ALA A 180 -16.02 27.06 -4.72
N GLY A 181 -14.98 27.34 -3.93
CA GLY A 181 -14.13 28.52 -4.08
C GLY A 181 -13.39 28.56 -5.41
N LEU A 182 -12.76 27.44 -5.80
CA LEU A 182 -12.07 27.31 -7.10
C LEU A 182 -13.01 27.48 -8.29
N ARG A 183 -14.25 26.95 -8.20
CA ARG A 183 -15.28 27.16 -9.24
C ARG A 183 -15.69 28.62 -9.35
N ARG A 184 -15.84 29.34 -8.23
CA ARG A 184 -16.15 30.78 -8.25
C ARG A 184 -15.03 31.60 -8.89
N LEU A 185 -13.77 31.28 -8.61
CA LEU A 185 -12.62 31.95 -9.24
C LEU A 185 -12.55 31.69 -10.75
N ARG A 186 -13.01 30.53 -11.23
CA ARG A 186 -13.04 30.18 -12.66
C ARG A 186 -14.17 30.82 -13.46
N HIS A 187 -15.24 31.26 -12.80
CA HIS A 187 -16.40 31.92 -13.42
C HIS A 187 -16.42 33.45 -13.21
N GLY A 188 -15.42 34.01 -12.52
CA GLY A 188 -15.27 35.44 -12.28
C GLY A 188 -14.31 36.16 -13.25
N HIS A 189 -13.96 35.52 -14.36
CA HIS A 189 -13.15 36.08 -15.45
C HIS A 189 -13.93 36.03 -16.76
#